data_AF-A0A842QRF8-F1
#
_entry.id   AF-A0A842QRF8-F1
#
_cell.length_a   1.000
_cell.length_b   1.000
_cell.length_c   1.000
_cell.angle_alpha   90.00
_cell.angle_beta   90.00
_cell.angle_gamma   90.00
#
_symmetry.space_group_name_H-M   'P 1'
#
loop_
_entity.id
_entity.type
_entity.pdbx_description
1 polymer ?
#
loop_
_entity_poly.entity_id
_entity_poly.type
_entity_poly.pdbx_seq_one_letter_code
_entity_poly.pdbx_strand_id
1 'polypeptide(L)'
;MRWTRSTPQEAEELQVIKMVRYINPIVETGRKIRKGKGFSLSELEAVEITAGEAKKMGIPVDTRRKSSHDENIEILKEFLEEADERDLKVSKPSFESNPIRGRVFRGKTSAGQKMRNLSRRK
;
A
#
# COMPACT_ATOMS: atom_id res chain seq x y z
N MET A 1 1.61 23.60 34.99
CA MET A 1 1.67 23.04 33.62
C MET A 1 2.14 21.61 33.68
N ARG A 2 1.27 20.62 33.40
CA ARG A 2 1.69 19.22 33.30
C ARG A 2 2.09 18.96 31.85
N TRP A 3 3.40 18.98 31.58
CA TRP A 3 3.93 18.43 30.33
C TRP A 3 3.66 16.93 30.38
N THR A 4 2.62 16.47 29.67
CA THR A 4 2.39 15.04 29.48
C THR A 4 3.53 14.52 28.61
N ARG A 5 4.54 13.93 29.26
CA ARG A 5 5.42 12.98 28.58
C ARG A 5 4.46 11.91 28.06
N SER A 6 4.37 11.79 26.74
CA SER A 6 3.71 10.65 26.11
C SER A 6 4.17 9.38 26.81
N THR A 7 3.23 8.46 27.07
CA THR A 7 3.60 7.18 27.68
C THR A 7 4.61 6.47 26.77
N PRO A 8 5.57 5.68 27.31
CA PRO A 8 6.44 4.85 26.49
C PRO A 8 5.66 4.01 25.46
N GLN A 9 4.44 3.62 25.86
CA GLN A 9 3.46 2.90 25.04
C GLN A 9 3.00 3.70 23.80
N GLU A 10 2.72 5.01 23.92
CA GLU A 10 2.37 5.86 22.77
C GLU A 10 3.56 6.07 21.81
N ALA A 11 4.79 6.08 22.32
CA ALA A 11 6.00 6.18 21.49
C ALA A 11 6.29 4.85 20.75
N GLU A 12 6.04 3.71 21.39
CA GLU A 12 6.09 2.38 20.78
C GLU A 12 5.00 2.20 19.72
N GLU A 13 3.76 2.63 19.98
CA GLU A 13 2.68 2.62 18.98
C GLU A 13 3.00 3.51 17.77
N LEU A 14 3.59 4.68 17.98
CA LEU A 14 4.05 5.54 16.89
C LEU A 14 5.28 4.98 16.16
N GLN A 15 6.13 4.19 16.82
CA GLN A 15 7.21 3.42 16.19
C GLN A 15 6.66 2.27 15.34
N VAL A 16 5.60 1.58 15.79
CA VAL A 16 4.90 0.52 15.05
C VAL A 16 4.22 1.09 13.79
N ILE A 17 3.54 2.24 13.89
CA ILE A 17 2.90 2.89 12.73
C ILE A 17 3.93 3.48 11.74
N LYS A 18 5.14 3.87 12.21
CA LYS A 18 6.26 4.30 11.34
C LYS A 18 7.03 3.14 10.69
N MET A 19 6.88 1.89 11.14
CA MET A 19 7.61 0.71 10.64
C MET A 19 7.14 0.24 9.25
N VAL A 20 5.94 0.62 8.83
CA VAL A 20 5.28 0.10 7.61
C VAL A 20 5.93 0.57 6.29
N ARG A 21 6.91 1.47 6.35
CA ARG A 21 7.88 1.62 5.25
C ARG A 21 9.21 1.17 5.80
N TYR A 22 9.95 0.28 5.13
CA TYR A 22 11.38 0.50 4.84
C TYR A 22 12.08 -0.63 4.08
N ILE A 23 11.38 -1.70 3.72
CA ILE A 23 12.01 -2.72 2.88
C ILE A 23 12.04 -2.25 1.42
N ASN A 24 13.24 -2.03 0.89
CA ASN A 24 13.46 -1.70 -0.50
C ASN A 24 14.31 -2.80 -1.11
N PRO A 25 13.97 -3.30 -2.30
CA PRO A 25 14.79 -4.31 -2.95
C PRO A 25 16.14 -3.71 -3.34
N ILE A 26 17.16 -4.55 -3.33
CA ILE A 26 18.44 -4.26 -3.94
C ILE A 26 18.31 -4.46 -5.44
N VAL A 27 18.79 -3.48 -6.21
CA VAL A 27 18.74 -3.50 -7.67
C VAL A 27 20.10 -3.19 -8.22
N GLU A 28 20.56 -4.07 -9.09
CA GLU A 28 21.78 -3.87 -9.84
C GLU A 28 21.47 -3.22 -11.19
N THR A 29 22.21 -2.18 -11.54
CA THR A 29 22.14 -1.56 -12.87
C THR A 29 23.57 -1.39 -13.37
N GLY A 30 24.00 -2.29 -14.26
CA GLY A 30 25.38 -2.34 -14.73
C GLY A 30 26.33 -2.71 -13.58
N ARG A 31 27.20 -1.78 -13.18
CA ARG A 31 28.16 -1.95 -12.07
C ARG A 31 27.73 -1.30 -10.75
N LYS A 32 26.51 -0.75 -10.68
CA LYS A 32 26.04 0.00 -9.51
C LYS A 32 24.93 -0.77 -8.81
N ILE A 33 25.11 -0.97 -7.51
CA ILE A 33 24.09 -1.49 -6.60
C ILE A 33 23.36 -0.30 -5.99
N ARG A 34 22.03 -0.31 -6.02
CA ARG A 34 21.20 0.76 -5.45
C ARG A 34 19.92 0.20 -4.83
N LYS A 35 19.29 1.01 -3.98
CA LYS A 35 17.94 0.75 -3.47
C LYS A 35 16.92 0.97 -4.59
N GLY A 36 16.11 -0.03 -4.83
CA GLY A 36 15.02 -0.01 -5.80
C GLY A 36 13.81 0.77 -5.30
N LYS A 37 12.90 1.07 -6.22
CA LYS A 37 11.61 1.72 -5.89
C LYS A 37 10.66 0.76 -5.17
N GLY A 38 10.68 -0.52 -5.50
CA GLY A 38 9.79 -1.55 -4.98
C GLY A 38 10.05 -2.91 -5.63
N PHE A 39 9.50 -3.96 -5.02
CA PHE A 39 9.68 -5.35 -5.43
C PHE A 39 9.00 -5.62 -6.78
N SER A 40 9.59 -6.50 -7.58
CA SER A 40 9.00 -6.91 -8.86
C SER A 40 7.83 -7.87 -8.63
N LEU A 41 7.00 -8.06 -9.66
CA LEU A 41 5.90 -9.01 -9.58
C LEU A 41 6.41 -10.44 -9.39
N SER A 42 7.51 -10.81 -10.06
CA SER A 42 8.11 -12.14 -9.94
C SER A 42 8.66 -12.44 -8.55
N GLU A 43 9.24 -11.44 -7.87
CA GLU A 43 9.69 -11.60 -6.47
C GLU A 43 8.49 -11.81 -5.52
N LEU A 44 7.39 -11.08 -5.73
CA LEU A 44 6.18 -11.24 -4.91
C LEU A 44 5.48 -12.59 -5.16
N GLU A 45 5.45 -13.04 -6.42
CA GLU A 45 4.92 -14.35 -6.79
C GLU A 45 5.72 -15.50 -6.17
N ALA A 46 7.06 -15.36 -6.06
CA ALA A 46 7.91 -16.36 -5.42
C ALA A 46 7.67 -16.50 -3.91
N VAL A 47 7.05 -15.50 -3.28
CA VAL A 47 6.65 -15.50 -1.88
C VAL A 47 5.13 -15.66 -1.73
N GLU A 48 4.45 -16.06 -2.81
CA GLU A 48 3.01 -16.34 -2.85
C GLU A 48 2.11 -15.16 -2.44
N ILE A 49 2.59 -13.93 -2.63
CA ILE A 49 1.85 -12.71 -2.29
C ILE A 49 1.35 -12.00 -3.54
N THR A 50 0.08 -11.60 -3.53
CA THR A 50 -0.44 -10.75 -4.59
C THR A 50 0.04 -9.30 -4.43
N ALA A 51 0.22 -8.59 -5.54
CA ALA A 51 0.57 -7.16 -5.51
C ALA A 51 -0.46 -6.30 -4.74
N GLY A 52 -1.70 -6.77 -4.62
CA GLY A 52 -2.74 -6.12 -3.82
C GLY A 52 -2.52 -6.30 -2.32
N GLU A 53 -2.15 -7.50 -1.88
CA GLU A 53 -1.80 -7.80 -0.48
C GLU A 53 -0.51 -7.11 -0.06
N ALA A 54 0.53 -7.17 -0.90
CA ALA A 54 1.78 -6.44 -0.67
C ALA A 54 1.53 -4.95 -0.38
N LYS A 55 0.67 -4.30 -1.18
CA LYS A 55 0.29 -2.89 -0.96
C LYS A 55 -0.49 -2.67 0.34
N LYS A 56 -1.33 -3.61 0.76
CA LYS A 56 -2.02 -3.53 2.05
C LYS A 56 -1.01 -3.63 3.19
N MET A 57 -0.03 -4.52 3.08
CA MET A 57 1.05 -4.68 4.05
C MET A 57 2.08 -3.54 4.05
N GLY A 58 1.95 -2.57 3.13
CA GLY A 58 2.89 -1.43 3.02
C GLY A 58 4.16 -1.74 2.22
N ILE A 59 4.26 -2.92 1.61
CA ILE A 59 5.39 -3.32 0.78
C ILE A 59 5.34 -2.52 -0.54
N PRO A 60 6.42 -1.81 -0.91
CA PRO A 60 6.47 -1.09 -2.16
C PRO A 60 6.56 -2.06 -3.35
N VAL A 61 5.66 -1.91 -4.32
CA VAL A 61 5.59 -2.77 -5.53
C VAL A 61 5.95 -1.96 -6.78
N ASP A 62 6.88 -2.47 -7.59
CA ASP A 62 7.21 -1.94 -8.92
C ASP A 62 6.76 -2.90 -10.03
N THR A 63 5.53 -2.69 -10.51
CA THR A 63 4.88 -3.55 -11.53
C THR A 63 5.56 -3.54 -12.90
N ARG A 64 6.51 -2.62 -13.13
CA ARG A 64 7.20 -2.47 -14.43
C ARG A 64 8.49 -3.27 -14.52
N ARG A 65 9.06 -3.68 -13.37
CA ARG A 65 10.32 -4.43 -13.31
C ARG A 65 10.05 -5.92 -13.56
N LYS A 66 10.84 -6.53 -14.44
CA LYS A 66 10.77 -7.96 -14.78
C LYS A 66 11.88 -8.80 -14.16
N SER A 67 12.93 -8.18 -13.61
CA SER A 67 14.02 -8.90 -12.97
C SER A 67 13.61 -9.40 -11.60
N SER A 68 14.13 -10.57 -11.24
CA SER A 68 14.06 -11.17 -9.91
C SER A 68 15.48 -11.39 -9.40
N HIS A 69 15.69 -11.14 -8.11
CA HIS A 69 16.94 -11.43 -7.43
C HIS A 69 16.63 -12.24 -6.17
N ASP A 70 17.37 -13.32 -5.95
CA ASP A 70 17.11 -14.24 -4.84
C ASP A 70 17.30 -13.57 -3.47
N GLU A 71 18.27 -12.67 -3.35
CA GLU A 71 18.49 -11.84 -2.16
C GLU A 71 17.23 -11.06 -1.75
N ASN A 72 16.48 -10.54 -2.73
CA ASN A 72 15.24 -9.80 -2.45
C ASN A 72 14.10 -10.73 -1.99
N ILE A 73 14.11 -12.00 -2.42
CA ILE A 73 13.12 -13.00 -2.04
C ILE A 73 13.35 -13.42 -0.58
N GLU A 74 14.61 -13.63 -0.19
CA GLU A 74 14.98 -13.93 1.20
C GLU A 74 14.57 -12.80 2.14
N ILE A 75 14.92 -11.55 1.78
CA ILE A 75 14.52 -10.34 2.50
C ILE A 75 12.99 -10.23 2.66
N LEU A 76 12.22 -10.62 1.63
CA LEU A 76 10.75 -10.64 1.72
C LEU A 76 10.24 -11.72 2.67
N LYS A 77 10.85 -12.91 2.69
CA LYS A 77 10.46 -14.00 3.60
C LYS A 77 10.69 -13.62 5.05
N GLU A 78 11.88 -13.12 5.38
CA GLU A 78 12.22 -12.65 6.73
C GLU A 78 11.22 -11.57 7.21
N PHE A 79 10.88 -10.64 6.33
CA PHE A 79 9.91 -9.59 6.66
C PHE A 79 8.50 -10.12 6.95
N LEU A 80 8.07 -11.18 6.27
CA LEU A 80 6.75 -11.76 6.49
C LEU A 80 6.70 -12.58 7.78
N GLU A 81 7.76 -13.32 8.08
CA GLU A 81 7.89 -14.00 9.37
C GLU A 81 7.80 -12.98 10.52
N GLU A 82 8.53 -11.86 10.43
CA GLU A 82 8.43 -10.77 11.40
C GLU A 82 7.04 -10.12 11.44
N ALA A 83 6.35 -10.01 10.30
CA ALA A 83 5.03 -9.41 10.22
C ALA A 83 3.94 -10.30 10.83
N ASP A 84 4.08 -11.61 10.66
CA ASP A 84 3.19 -12.63 11.25
C ASP A 84 3.38 -12.68 12.78
N GLU A 85 4.63 -12.65 13.27
CA GLU A 85 4.91 -12.57 14.71
C GLU A 85 4.32 -11.33 15.38
N ARG A 86 4.27 -10.21 14.64
CA ARG A 86 3.77 -8.92 15.14
C ARG A 86 2.27 -8.70 14.88
N ASP A 87 1.56 -9.66 14.28
CA ASP A 87 0.12 -9.59 13.99
C ASP A 87 -0.30 -8.28 13.27
N LEU A 88 0.46 -7.86 12.24
CA LEU A 88 0.25 -6.59 11.53
C LEU A 88 -0.98 -6.63 10.62
N LYS A 89 -2.18 -6.51 11.19
CA LYS A 89 -3.42 -6.30 10.43
C LYS A 89 -3.52 -4.87 9.93
N VAL A 90 -2.98 -4.59 8.74
CA VAL A 90 -3.20 -3.28 8.10
C VAL A 90 -4.64 -3.22 7.60
N SER A 91 -5.48 -2.41 8.26
CA SER A 91 -6.82 -2.12 7.76
C SER A 91 -6.72 -1.51 6.36
N LYS A 92 -7.52 -2.02 5.41
CA LYS A 92 -7.54 -1.50 4.04
C LYS A 92 -7.83 0.01 4.13
N PRO A 93 -6.99 0.90 3.56
CA PRO A 93 -7.26 2.32 3.64
C PRO A 93 -8.65 2.58 3.03
N SER A 94 -9.56 3.12 3.83
CA SER A 94 -10.86 3.55 3.34
C SER A 94 -10.60 4.72 2.38
N PHE A 95 -10.73 4.47 1.08
CA PHE A 95 -10.77 5.56 0.14
C PHE A 95 -12.11 6.28 0.33
N GLU A 96 -12.13 7.31 1.18
CA GLU A 96 -13.19 8.28 1.15
C GLU A 96 -13.13 8.98 -0.21
N SER A 97 -14.08 8.68 -1.10
CA SER A 97 -14.19 9.43 -2.34
C SER A 97 -14.50 10.87 -1.96
N ASN A 98 -13.62 11.81 -2.35
CA ASN A 98 -13.90 13.23 -2.17
C ASN A 98 -15.34 13.54 -2.64
N PRO A 99 -16.15 14.28 -1.87
CA PRO A 99 -17.48 14.68 -2.32
C PRO A 99 -17.33 15.43 -3.65
N ILE A 100 -18.15 15.08 -4.64
CA ILE A 100 -18.10 15.74 -5.95
C ILE A 100 -18.40 17.22 -5.73
N ARG A 101 -17.37 18.07 -5.85
CA ARG A 101 -17.50 19.52 -5.76
C ARG A 101 -18.12 20.04 -7.06
N GLY A 102 -19.31 20.62 -6.96
CA GLY A 102 -20.05 21.23 -8.07
C GLY A 102 -21.36 20.52 -8.44
N ARG A 103 -22.28 21.28 -9.05
CA ARG A 103 -23.64 20.82 -9.42
C ARG A 103 -23.68 19.97 -10.70
N VAL A 104 -22.60 19.88 -11.47
CA VAL A 104 -22.71 19.59 -12.91
C VAL A 104 -21.95 18.32 -13.32
N PHE A 105 -22.07 17.23 -12.56
CA PHE A 105 -21.95 15.92 -13.19
C PHE A 105 -23.31 15.56 -13.79
N ARG A 106 -23.40 15.48 -15.13
CA ARG A 106 -24.63 15.16 -15.88
C ARG A 106 -25.28 13.82 -15.50
N GLY A 107 -24.74 13.05 -14.55
CA GLY A 107 -25.35 11.84 -14.00
C GLY A 107 -25.97 11.99 -12.60
N LYS A 108 -25.78 13.12 -11.90
CA LYS A 108 -26.23 13.32 -10.51
C LYS A 108 -27.44 14.25 -10.37
N THR A 109 -27.68 15.14 -11.33
CA THR A 109 -28.90 15.95 -11.36
C THR A 109 -30.04 15.17 -11.99
N SER A 110 -31.28 15.48 -11.60
CA SER A 110 -32.49 14.88 -12.17
C SER A 110 -32.55 15.05 -13.71
N ALA A 111 -32.22 16.25 -14.22
CA ALA A 111 -32.14 16.53 -15.65
C ALA A 111 -31.07 15.67 -16.35
N GLY A 112 -29.92 15.49 -15.71
CA GLY A 112 -28.83 14.67 -16.23
C GLY A 112 -29.14 13.17 -16.25
N GLN A 113 -29.74 12.64 -15.18
CA GLN A 113 -30.21 11.25 -15.12
C GLN A 113 -31.28 10.97 -16.17
N LYS A 114 -32.19 11.93 -16.43
CA LYS A 114 -33.19 11.84 -17.51
C LYS A 114 -32.53 11.83 -18.89
N MET A 115 -31.60 12.76 -19.16
CA MET A 115 -30.86 12.82 -20.43
C MET A 115 -30.11 11.53 -20.75
N ARG A 116 -29.54 10.87 -19.73
CA ARG A 116 -28.81 9.60 -19.87
C ARG A 116 -29.71 8.35 -19.76
N ASN A 117 -31.02 8.54 -19.62
CA ASN A 117 -32.01 7.47 -19.44
C ASN A 117 -31.77 6.60 -18.18
N LEU A 118 -31.02 7.10 -17.20
CA LEU A 118 -30.70 6.45 -15.93
C LEU A 118 -31.81 6.60 -14.89
N SER A 119 -32.72 7.56 -15.09
CA SER A 119 -33.87 7.82 -14.21
C SER A 119 -35.04 6.85 -14.44
N ARG A 120 -35.01 6.07 -15.53
CA ARG A 120 -36.01 5.02 -15.75
C ARG A 120 -35.65 3.84 -14.84
N ARG A 121 -36.41 3.68 -13.75
CA ARG A 121 -36.41 2.40 -13.03
C ARG A 121 -36.94 1.33 -14.00
N LYS A 122 -36.24 0.19 -14.07
CA LYS A 122 -36.78 -1.03 -14.69
C LYS A 122 -37.97 -1.51 -13.87
#